data_AF-A0A974CBI8-F1
#
_entry.id   AF-A0A974CBI8-F1
#
_cell.length_a   1.000
_cell.length_b   1.000
_cell.length_c   1.000
_cell.angle_alpha   90.00
_cell.angle_beta   90.00
_cell.angle_gamma   90.00
#
_symmetry.space_group_name_H-M   'P 1'
#
loop_
_entity.id
_entity.type
_entity.pdbx_description
1 polymer ?
#
loop_
_entity_poly.entity_id
_entity_poly.type
_entity_poly.pdbx_seq_one_letter_code
_entity_poly.pdbx_strand_id
1 'polypeptide(L)'
;MTESLQEVAFLDVLVSRTQTGFNTRIYTKPTDRNQLLLYDSHHPIGVKKSIPISQFSRVCRITNDPEVRDEDLRIMSKKLFDRGYPNDIIQKNIQKVQGRELGQKRHTKRNQQRVAFVSQYNAYSNDCKSILYKHWHLLREAYPTIKEFQQIPMMSFRRGTTIGNKVVSADIRLPLMKETFLGPRRQGMFKCKGCAQCKYVLVGSEFNDTENKRKYKIRGFHTCETNFVVYMLVCPYDLKFRVIQHIPPPKRGGDRSLILKRTEVQWIDRLKTLTPKGLNRDFDLHLFL
;
A
#
# COMPACT_ATOMS: atom_id res chain seq x y z
N MET A 1 26.07 -28.65 14.28
CA MET A 1 26.64 -28.08 13.04
C MET A 1 26.70 -26.58 13.21
N THR A 2 27.83 -26.08 13.69
CA THR A 2 28.11 -24.63 13.81
C THR A 2 28.67 -24.16 12.48
N GLU A 3 27.80 -23.79 11.54
CA GLU A 3 28.24 -23.01 10.39
C GLU A 3 28.71 -21.66 10.93
N SER A 4 30.02 -21.42 10.93
CA SER A 4 30.55 -20.07 11.13
C SER A 4 30.18 -19.28 9.88
N LEU A 5 29.11 -18.49 9.96
CA LEU A 5 28.70 -17.62 8.87
C LEU A 5 29.77 -16.54 8.67
N GLN A 6 30.79 -16.87 7.86
CA GLN A 6 31.80 -15.91 7.38
C GLN A 6 31.13 -14.78 6.59
N GLU A 7 30.01 -15.08 5.94
CA GLU A 7 29.21 -14.13 5.18
C GLU A 7 27.72 -14.31 5.46
N VAL A 8 26.98 -13.21 5.49
CA VAL A 8 25.52 -13.19 5.62
C VAL A 8 24.94 -12.23 4.58
N ALA A 9 23.99 -12.74 3.80
CA ALA A 9 23.21 -11.92 2.87
C ALA A 9 21.94 -11.40 3.56
N PHE A 10 21.77 -10.07 3.60
CA PHE A 10 20.56 -9.42 4.08
C PHE A 10 20.09 -8.38 3.05
N LEU A 11 18.86 -8.58 2.54
CA LEU A 11 18.28 -7.77 1.47
C LEU A 11 19.21 -7.71 0.23
N ASP A 12 19.79 -6.54 -0.01
CA ASP A 12 20.66 -6.18 -1.11
C ASP A 12 22.14 -6.03 -0.70
N VAL A 13 22.49 -6.48 0.50
CA VAL A 13 23.84 -6.36 1.07
C VAL A 13 24.37 -7.73 1.45
N LEU A 14 25.59 -8.03 1.03
CA LEU A 14 26.40 -9.14 1.54
C LEU A 14 27.37 -8.57 2.56
N VAL A 15 27.29 -9.06 3.79
CA VAL A 15 28.19 -8.67 4.88
C VAL A 15 29.16 -9.82 5.11
N SER A 16 30.45 -9.58 4.94
CA SER A 16 31.50 -10.55 5.24
C SER A 16 32.36 -10.10 6.41
N ARG A 17 32.73 -11.04 7.27
CA ARG A 17 33.55 -10.76 8.46
C ARG A 17 35.03 -10.75 8.06
N THR A 18 35.71 -9.64 8.32
CA THR A 18 37.17 -9.53 8.16
C THR A 18 37.86 -9.64 9.52
N GLN A 19 39.19 -9.73 9.53
CA GLN A 19 39.98 -9.75 10.78
C GLN A 19 39.82 -8.47 11.60
N THR A 20 39.56 -7.34 10.92
CA THR A 20 39.52 -5.99 11.51
C THR A 20 38.11 -5.38 11.56
N GLY A 21 37.08 -6.05 11.03
CA GLY A 21 35.71 -5.53 11.01
C GLY A 21 34.77 -6.28 10.07
N PHE A 22 33.97 -5.52 9.32
CA PHE A 22 33.03 -6.04 8.35
C PHE A 22 33.25 -5.40 6.98
N ASN A 23 33.23 -6.21 5.94
CA ASN A 23 33.15 -5.74 4.56
C ASN A 23 31.69 -5.85 4.10
N THR A 24 31.24 -4.88 3.32
CA THR A 24 29.90 -4.85 2.73
C THR A 24 30.03 -4.76 1.22
N ARG A 25 29.22 -5.55 0.52
CA ARG A 25 29.15 -5.60 -0.95
C ARG A 25 27.70 -5.63 -1.40
N ILE A 26 27.41 -5.06 -2.57
CA ILE A 26 26.08 -5.21 -3.17
C ILE A 26 25.80 -6.68 -3.50
N TYR A 27 24.63 -7.16 -3.09
CA TYR A 27 24.21 -8.55 -3.30
C TYR A 27 23.01 -8.62 -4.24
N THR A 28 23.04 -9.59 -5.15
CA THR A 28 21.92 -9.94 -6.02
C THR A 28 21.57 -11.40 -5.77
N LYS A 29 20.31 -11.69 -5.42
CA LYS A 29 19.87 -13.08 -5.20
C LYS A 29 20.00 -13.89 -6.50
N PRO A 30 20.34 -15.19 -6.44
CA PRO A 30 20.44 -16.03 -7.64
C PRO A 30 19.14 -16.10 -8.46
N THR A 31 17.99 -15.89 -7.82
CA THR A 31 16.68 -15.86 -8.45
C THR A 31 16.26 -14.48 -8.96
N ASP A 32 17.08 -13.44 -8.73
CA ASP A 32 16.75 -12.08 -9.15
C ASP A 32 16.85 -11.94 -10.67
N ARG A 33 15.74 -11.53 -11.28
CA ARG A 33 15.66 -11.23 -12.70
C ARG A 33 15.77 -9.72 -12.87
N ASN A 34 16.96 -9.17 -13.14
CA ASN A 34 17.25 -7.74 -13.36
C ASN A 34 16.00 -6.84 -13.45
N GLN A 35 15.35 -6.45 -12.35
CA GLN A 35 14.00 -5.86 -12.39
C GLN A 35 13.98 -4.37 -12.75
N LEU A 36 15.10 -3.86 -13.26
CA LEU A 36 15.21 -2.48 -13.68
C LEU A 36 14.23 -2.20 -14.82
N LEU A 37 13.65 -1.00 -14.75
CA LEU A 37 12.67 -0.55 -15.71
C LEU A 37 13.31 -0.42 -17.10
N LEU A 38 12.69 -0.99 -18.14
CA LEU A 38 13.16 -0.81 -19.52
C LEU A 38 13.16 0.65 -19.95
N TYR A 39 14.15 1.04 -20.76
CA TYR A 39 14.29 2.42 -21.23
C TYR A 39 13.19 2.85 -22.20
N ASP A 40 12.66 1.92 -22.99
CA ASP A 40 11.54 2.13 -23.91
C ASP A 40 10.16 2.12 -23.22
N SER A 41 10.10 1.69 -21.95
CA SER A 41 8.83 1.56 -21.24
C SER A 41 8.07 2.88 -21.11
N HIS A 42 6.75 2.76 -20.98
CA HIS A 42 5.80 3.89 -20.92
C HIS A 42 5.78 4.60 -19.55
N HIS A 43 6.95 5.05 -19.09
CA HIS A 43 7.13 5.80 -17.86
C HIS A 43 7.69 7.20 -18.15
N PRO A 44 7.46 8.18 -17.27
CA PRO A 44 8.04 9.50 -17.39
C PRO A 44 9.55 9.44 -17.59
N ILE A 45 10.05 10.17 -18.58
CA ILE A 45 11.48 10.15 -18.93
C ILE A 45 12.38 10.54 -17.75
N GLY A 46 11.91 11.44 -16.87
CA GLY A 46 12.63 11.83 -15.65
C GLY A 46 12.84 10.65 -14.69
N VAL A 47 11.86 9.74 -14.58
CA VAL A 47 11.99 8.53 -13.75
C VAL A 47 13.05 7.63 -14.34
N LYS A 48 12.97 7.33 -15.65
CA LYS A 48 13.96 6.51 -16.37
C LYS A 48 15.37 7.09 -16.23
N LYS A 49 15.55 8.39 -16.49
CA LYS A 49 16.85 9.06 -16.36
C LYS A 49 17.41 9.10 -14.92
N SER A 50 16.56 8.97 -13.91
CA SER A 50 16.99 8.94 -12.50
C SER A 50 17.45 7.55 -12.02
N ILE A 51 17.08 6.48 -12.73
CA ILE A 51 17.43 5.12 -12.33
C ILE A 51 18.95 4.90 -12.30
N PRO A 52 19.73 5.20 -13.36
CA PRO A 52 21.17 4.98 -13.36
C PRO A 52 21.88 5.63 -12.17
N ILE A 53 21.63 6.92 -11.92
CA ILE A 53 22.25 7.63 -10.79
C ILE A 53 21.88 6.98 -9.45
N SER A 54 20.63 6.56 -9.27
CA SER A 54 20.19 5.92 -8.03
C SER A 54 20.87 4.56 -7.79
N GLN A 55 21.06 3.75 -8.84
CA GLN A 55 21.68 2.44 -8.75
C GLN A 55 23.19 2.55 -8.53
N PHE A 56 23.87 3.45 -9.23
CA PHE A 56 25.30 3.68 -9.02
C PHE A 56 25.59 4.27 -7.63
N SER A 57 24.80 5.25 -7.18
CA SER A 57 24.93 5.77 -5.80
C SER A 57 24.69 4.68 -4.76
N ARG A 58 23.80 3.72 -5.02
CA ARG A 58 23.60 2.56 -4.14
C ARG A 58 24.80 1.63 -4.11
N VAL A 59 25.43 1.34 -5.25
CA VAL A 59 26.68 0.55 -5.30
C VAL A 59 27.76 1.23 -4.48
N CYS A 60 28.03 2.51 -4.70
CA CYS A 60 29.07 3.25 -3.97
C CYS A 60 28.79 3.42 -2.46
N ARG A 61 27.52 3.34 -2.05
CA ARG A 61 27.13 3.40 -0.64
C ARG A 61 27.27 2.06 0.07
N ILE A 62 27.10 0.95 -0.64
CA ILE A 62 27.10 -0.40 -0.06
C ILE A 62 28.49 -1.04 -0.14
N THR A 63 29.17 -0.92 -1.28
CA THR A 63 30.46 -1.58 -1.49
C THR A 63 31.60 -0.72 -0.92
N ASN A 64 32.25 -1.22 0.14
CA ASN A 64 33.33 -0.49 0.83
C ASN A 64 34.68 -0.61 0.13
N ASP A 65 34.98 -1.79 -0.41
CA ASP A 65 36.24 -2.08 -1.09
C ASP A 65 36.30 -1.35 -2.46
N PRO A 66 37.30 -0.47 -2.70
CA PRO A 66 37.43 0.28 -3.94
C PRO A 66 37.56 -0.60 -5.20
N GLU A 67 38.31 -1.70 -5.15
CA GLU A 67 38.55 -2.55 -6.33
C GLU A 67 37.27 -3.31 -6.70
N VAL A 68 36.61 -3.88 -5.68
CA VAL A 68 35.33 -4.58 -5.84
C VAL A 68 34.21 -3.62 -6.28
N ARG A 69 34.25 -2.37 -5.81
CA ARG A 69 33.28 -1.34 -6.18
C ARG A 69 33.32 -1.03 -7.66
N ASP A 70 34.51 -0.93 -8.26
CA ASP A 70 34.62 -0.68 -9.70
C ASP A 70 34.07 -1.84 -10.53
N GLU A 71 34.29 -3.08 -10.07
CA GLU A 71 33.68 -4.26 -10.69
C GLU A 71 32.14 -4.28 -10.53
N ASP A 72 31.62 -3.98 -9.35
CA ASP A 72 30.17 -3.89 -9.12
C ASP A 72 29.51 -2.78 -9.96
N LEU A 73 30.22 -1.67 -10.20
CA LEU A 73 29.79 -0.61 -11.11
C LEU A 73 29.71 -1.09 -12.56
N ARG A 74 30.67 -1.91 -13.02
CA ARG A 74 30.64 -2.54 -14.35
C ARG A 74 29.46 -3.52 -14.47
N ILE A 75 29.24 -4.37 -13.47
CA ILE A 75 28.10 -5.29 -13.43
C ILE A 75 26.78 -4.52 -13.49
N MET A 76 26.64 -3.45 -12.70
CA MET A 76 25.44 -2.61 -12.71
C MET A 76 25.24 -1.90 -14.07
N SER A 77 26.33 -1.47 -14.70
CA SER A 77 26.30 -0.87 -16.04
C SER A 77 25.79 -1.86 -17.09
N LYS A 78 26.25 -3.11 -17.03
CA LYS A 78 25.74 -4.19 -17.89
C LYS A 78 24.24 -4.42 -17.67
N LYS A 79 23.78 -4.48 -16.42
CA LYS A 79 22.34 -4.61 -16.12
C LYS A 79 21.49 -3.48 -16.71
N LEU A 80 22.00 -2.25 -16.72
CA LEU A 80 21.33 -1.10 -17.33
C LEU A 80 21.36 -1.19 -18.87
N PHE A 81 22.50 -1.56 -19.44
CA PHE A 81 22.65 -1.75 -20.88
C PHE A 81 21.68 -2.82 -21.41
N ASP A 82 21.58 -3.96 -20.75
CA ASP A 82 20.65 -5.05 -21.08
C ASP A 82 19.17 -4.62 -21.02
N ARG A 83 18.87 -3.50 -20.33
CA ARG A 83 17.53 -2.90 -20.25
C ARG A 83 17.32 -1.76 -21.26
N GLY A 84 18.24 -1.58 -22.20
CA GLY A 84 18.17 -0.62 -23.30
C GLY A 84 18.55 0.80 -22.93
N TYR A 85 19.25 1.02 -21.80
CA TYR A 85 19.70 2.36 -21.43
C TYR A 85 20.85 2.81 -22.35
N PRO A 86 20.78 4.02 -22.93
CA PRO A 86 21.85 4.56 -23.75
C PRO A 86 23.19 4.66 -23.01
N ASN A 87 24.28 4.28 -23.68
CA ASN A 87 25.62 4.23 -23.09
C ASN A 87 26.13 5.61 -22.63
N ASP A 88 25.77 6.69 -23.33
CA ASP A 88 26.08 8.06 -22.95
C ASP A 88 25.48 8.41 -21.58
N ILE A 89 24.24 8.00 -21.32
CA ILE A 89 23.57 8.21 -20.02
C ILE A 89 24.26 7.39 -18.93
N ILE A 90 24.63 6.14 -19.21
CA ILE A 90 25.32 5.26 -18.26
C ILE A 90 26.65 5.90 -17.85
N GLN A 91 27.52 6.21 -18.82
CA GLN A 91 28.85 6.77 -18.57
C GLN A 91 28.79 8.11 -17.84
N LYS A 92 27.89 9.00 -18.26
CA LYS A 92 27.68 10.29 -17.61
C LYS A 92 27.27 10.15 -16.14
N ASN A 93 26.49 9.12 -15.79
CA ASN A 93 26.08 8.92 -14.40
C ASN A 93 27.18 8.25 -13.56
N ILE A 94 28.02 7.39 -14.14
CA ILE A 94 29.19 6.83 -13.45
C ILE A 94 30.15 7.95 -13.04
N GLN A 95 30.53 8.82 -13.99
CA GLN A 95 31.40 9.97 -13.72
C GLN A 95 30.82 10.88 -12.62
N LYS A 96 29.50 11.09 -12.63
CA LYS A 96 28.82 11.88 -11.60
C LYS A 96 28.88 11.27 -10.20
N VAL A 97 28.86 9.93 -10.08
CA VAL A 97 28.94 9.28 -8.76
C VAL A 97 30.37 9.22 -8.28
N GLN A 98 31.33 8.96 -9.16
CA GLN A 98 32.76 8.97 -8.84
C GLN A 98 33.25 10.37 -8.43
N GLY A 99 32.76 11.44 -9.08
CA GLY A 99 33.09 12.83 -8.74
C GLY A 99 32.27 13.43 -7.61
N ARG A 100 31.27 12.72 -7.06
CA ARG A 100 30.51 13.17 -5.90
C ARG A 100 31.07 12.50 -4.65
N GLU A 101 31.84 13.24 -3.87
CA GLU A 101 32.04 12.90 -2.46
C GLU A 101 30.66 12.72 -1.79
N LEU A 102 30.52 11.64 -1.02
CA LEU A 102 29.30 11.19 -0.36
C LEU A 102 28.80 12.26 0.64
N GLY A 103 28.11 13.31 0.18
CA GLY A 103 27.70 14.36 1.11
C GLY A 103 27.14 15.67 0.55
N GLN A 104 26.58 15.73 -0.67
CA GLN A 104 25.93 16.98 -1.09
C GLN A 104 24.65 17.25 -0.29
N LYS A 105 24.67 18.37 0.44
CA LYS A 105 23.54 18.93 1.20
C LYS A 105 22.29 18.96 0.31
N ARG A 106 21.20 18.33 0.77
CA ARG A 106 19.88 18.51 0.17
C ARG A 106 19.55 20.00 0.24
N HIS A 107 19.47 20.67 -0.90
CA HIS A 107 18.80 21.97 -0.95
C HIS A 107 17.36 21.77 -0.48
N THR A 108 17.02 22.34 0.67
CA THR A 108 15.65 22.44 1.16
C THR A 108 14.89 23.29 0.16
N LYS A 109 14.04 22.65 -0.66
CA LYS A 109 13.15 23.38 -1.55
C LYS A 109 12.19 24.18 -0.69
N ARG A 110 12.15 25.50 -0.91
CA ARG A 110 11.16 26.40 -0.31
C ARG A 110 9.76 25.88 -0.66
N ASN A 111 8.91 25.74 0.36
CA ASN A 111 7.56 25.23 0.21
C ASN A 111 6.70 26.31 -0.47
N GLN A 112 6.73 26.37 -1.80
CA GLN A 112 5.85 27.26 -2.56
C GLN A 112 4.48 26.60 -2.65
N GLN A 113 3.44 27.28 -2.16
CA GLN A 113 2.05 26.88 -2.34
C GLN A 113 1.67 27.04 -3.81
N ARG A 114 1.97 26.03 -4.62
CA ARG A 114 1.58 25.93 -6.03
C ARG A 114 0.51 24.88 -6.18
N VAL A 115 -0.54 25.20 -6.93
CA VAL A 115 -1.57 24.22 -7.27
C VAL A 115 -0.97 23.11 -8.12
N ALA A 116 -1.28 21.86 -7.77
CA ALA A 116 -0.89 20.70 -8.55
C ALA A 116 -1.98 20.35 -9.56
N PHE A 117 -1.65 20.34 -10.85
CA PHE A 117 -2.51 19.76 -11.88
C PHE A 117 -2.16 18.29 -12.01
N VAL A 118 -3.08 17.41 -11.59
CA VAL A 118 -2.85 15.98 -11.52
C VAL A 118 -3.59 15.26 -12.65
N SER A 119 -2.87 14.75 -13.63
CA SER A 119 -3.42 13.96 -14.75
C SER A 119 -2.88 12.52 -14.75
N GLN A 120 -3.35 11.66 -15.65
CA GLN A 120 -2.75 10.32 -15.85
C GLN A 120 -1.61 10.41 -16.87
N TYR A 121 -0.49 9.72 -16.59
CA TYR A 121 0.61 9.67 -17.56
C TYR A 121 0.20 8.87 -18.82
N ASN A 122 0.42 9.49 -19.98
CA ASN A 122 0.20 8.93 -21.31
C ASN A 122 1.26 9.49 -22.30
N ALA A 123 1.23 9.04 -23.55
CA ALA A 123 2.18 9.46 -24.58
C ALA A 123 2.19 10.99 -24.79
N TYR A 124 1.00 11.59 -24.76
CA TYR A 124 0.77 13.02 -25.00
C TYR A 124 0.94 13.89 -23.76
N SER A 125 1.39 13.33 -22.63
CA SER A 125 1.46 14.07 -21.35
C SER A 125 2.40 15.26 -21.41
N ASN A 126 3.48 15.15 -22.17
CA ASN A 126 4.40 16.27 -22.41
C ASN A 126 3.78 17.33 -23.32
N ASP A 127 3.01 16.93 -24.33
CA ASP A 127 2.31 17.84 -25.24
C ASP A 127 1.22 18.60 -24.48
N CYS A 128 0.40 17.89 -23.69
CA CYS A 128 -0.58 18.50 -22.79
C CYS A 128 0.06 19.49 -21.82
N LYS A 129 1.23 19.15 -21.26
CA LYS A 129 2.00 20.07 -20.42
C LYS A 129 2.46 21.31 -21.19
N SER A 130 2.95 21.14 -22.42
CA SER A 130 3.39 22.23 -23.28
C SER A 130 2.24 23.18 -23.61
N ILE A 131 1.10 22.63 -24.02
CA ILE A 131 -0.12 23.38 -24.32
C ILE A 131 -0.61 24.14 -23.09
N LEU A 132 -0.70 23.46 -21.94
CA LEU A 132 -1.14 24.08 -20.69
C LEU A 132 -0.24 25.26 -20.31
N TYR A 133 1.08 25.10 -20.43
CA TYR A 133 2.03 26.16 -20.07
C TYR A 133 1.97 27.32 -21.06
N LYS A 134 1.83 27.04 -22.36
CA LYS A 134 1.68 28.06 -23.41
C LYS A 134 0.43 28.90 -23.21
N HIS A 135 -0.69 28.26 -22.87
CA HIS A 135 -2.01 28.90 -22.78
C HIS A 135 -2.45 29.22 -21.35
N TRP A 136 -1.58 29.10 -20.34
CA TRP A 136 -1.92 29.38 -18.94
C TRP A 136 -2.37 30.83 -18.71
N HIS A 137 -1.87 31.76 -19.53
CA HIS A 137 -2.24 33.18 -19.48
C HIS A 137 -3.75 33.40 -19.62
N LEU A 138 -4.46 32.56 -20.40
CA LEU A 138 -5.91 32.65 -20.58
C LEU A 138 -6.66 32.49 -19.24
N LEU A 139 -6.21 31.55 -18.39
CA LEU A 139 -6.82 31.34 -17.07
C LEU A 139 -6.45 32.45 -16.09
N ARG A 140 -5.23 32.97 -16.18
CA ARG A 140 -4.77 34.10 -15.35
C ARG A 140 -5.54 35.39 -15.68
N GLU A 141 -5.82 35.63 -16.96
CA GLU A 141 -6.53 36.83 -17.45
C GLU A 141 -8.04 36.72 -17.25
N ALA A 142 -8.64 35.54 -17.44
CA ALA A 142 -10.08 35.34 -17.21
C ALA A 142 -10.46 35.40 -15.72
N TYR A 143 -9.54 35.04 -14.82
CA TYR A 143 -9.80 34.94 -13.38
C TYR A 143 -8.70 35.63 -12.53
N PRO A 144 -8.53 36.95 -12.65
CA PRO A 144 -7.46 37.68 -11.95
C PRO A 144 -7.62 37.65 -10.42
N THR A 145 -8.85 37.51 -9.92
CA THR A 145 -9.17 37.47 -8.49
C THR A 145 -8.66 36.18 -7.81
N ILE A 146 -8.44 35.10 -8.57
CA ILE A 146 -8.00 33.81 -8.04
C ILE A 146 -6.47 33.79 -7.94
N LYS A 147 -5.94 33.86 -6.70
CA LYS A 147 -4.49 33.91 -6.43
C LYS A 147 -3.76 32.66 -6.93
N GLU A 148 -4.45 31.53 -6.91
CA GLU A 148 -3.96 30.23 -7.35
C GLU A 148 -3.58 30.19 -8.83
N PHE A 149 -4.25 30.99 -9.67
CA PHE A 149 -3.99 31.02 -11.11
C PHE A 149 -2.90 32.00 -11.53
N GLN A 150 -2.39 32.79 -10.59
CA GLN A 150 -1.28 33.70 -10.83
C GLN A 150 0.03 32.96 -11.14
N GLN A 151 0.19 31.74 -10.63
CA GLN A 151 1.34 30.89 -10.89
C GLN A 151 0.95 29.69 -11.74
N ILE A 152 1.84 29.29 -12.66
CA ILE A 152 1.67 28.07 -13.46
C ILE A 152 1.61 26.86 -12.52
N PRO A 153 0.65 25.94 -12.71
CA PRO A 153 0.48 24.81 -11.82
C PRO A 153 1.65 23.84 -11.95
N MET A 154 1.89 23.08 -10.88
CA MET A 154 2.81 21.97 -10.91
C MET A 154 2.15 20.77 -11.60
N MET A 155 2.62 20.43 -12.80
CA MET A 155 2.19 19.22 -13.50
C MET A 155 2.67 17.97 -12.78
N SER A 156 1.71 17.16 -12.34
CA SER A 156 1.95 15.86 -11.71
C SER A 156 1.18 14.78 -12.47
N PHE A 157 1.79 13.59 -12.59
CA PHE A 157 1.17 12.47 -13.29
C PHE A 157 0.96 11.30 -12.36
N ARG A 158 -0.28 10.81 -12.30
CA ARG A 158 -0.60 9.50 -11.72
C ARG A 158 -0.13 8.42 -12.69
N ARG A 159 0.32 7.29 -12.12
CA ARG A 159 0.59 6.09 -12.91
C ARG A 159 -0.68 5.67 -13.65
N GLY A 160 -0.56 5.42 -14.96
CA GLY A 160 -1.66 4.87 -15.75
C GLY A 160 -2.12 3.51 -15.24
N THR A 161 -3.36 3.12 -15.57
CA THR A 161 -3.86 1.78 -15.21
C THR A 161 -3.16 0.73 -16.07
N THR A 162 -2.37 -0.14 -15.43
CA THR A 162 -1.73 -1.27 -16.12
C THR A 162 -2.69 -2.45 -16.21
N ILE A 163 -2.46 -3.38 -17.14
CA ILE A 163 -3.19 -4.66 -17.21
C ILE A 163 -3.08 -5.38 -15.87
N GLY A 164 -1.89 -5.39 -15.24
CA GLY A 164 -1.72 -5.92 -13.88
C GLY A 164 -2.69 -5.29 -12.86
N ASN A 165 -2.87 -3.97 -12.87
CA ASN A 165 -3.84 -3.33 -11.97
C ASN A 165 -5.30 -3.72 -12.27
N LYS A 166 -5.61 -4.13 -13.51
CA LYS A 166 -6.96 -4.58 -13.90
C LYS A 166 -7.19 -6.07 -13.61
N VAL A 167 -6.15 -6.90 -13.73
CA VAL A 167 -6.25 -8.37 -13.71
C VAL A 167 -5.86 -8.97 -12.36
N VAL A 168 -5.13 -8.24 -11.51
CA VAL A 168 -4.63 -8.75 -10.20
C VAL A 168 -5.64 -8.54 -9.06
N SER A 169 -6.84 -8.01 -9.32
CA SER A 169 -7.94 -8.16 -8.34
C SER A 169 -8.47 -9.59 -8.41
N ALA A 170 -7.82 -10.50 -7.69
CA ALA A 170 -8.27 -11.90 -7.55
C ALA A 170 -9.67 -11.97 -6.90
N ASP A 171 -9.99 -11.02 -6.03
CA ASP A 171 -11.31 -10.90 -5.46
C ASP A 171 -12.24 -10.16 -6.43
N ILE A 172 -13.28 -10.86 -6.91
CA ILE A 172 -14.47 -10.22 -7.48
C ILE A 172 -14.95 -9.23 -6.42
N ARG A 173 -14.67 -7.94 -6.64
CA ARG A 173 -15.21 -6.89 -5.78
C ARG A 173 -16.71 -6.94 -5.95
N LEU A 174 -17.41 -7.54 -4.98
CA LEU A 174 -18.86 -7.46 -4.91
C LEU A 174 -19.20 -5.97 -5.01
N PRO A 175 -20.03 -5.56 -5.99
CA PRO A 175 -20.42 -4.17 -6.11
C PRO A 175 -20.93 -3.70 -4.76
N LEU A 176 -20.51 -2.50 -4.34
CA LEU A 176 -21.09 -1.84 -3.16
C LEU A 176 -22.61 -1.97 -3.27
N MET A 177 -23.26 -2.50 -2.24
CA MET A 177 -24.71 -2.73 -2.24
C MET A 177 -25.39 -1.44 -2.69
N LYS A 178 -25.93 -1.44 -3.92
CA LYS A 178 -26.56 -0.28 -4.52
C LYS A 178 -27.79 0.09 -3.70
N GLU A 179 -28.06 1.39 -3.60
CA GLU A 179 -29.31 1.88 -3.05
C GLU A 179 -30.47 1.26 -3.83
N THR A 180 -31.52 0.85 -3.11
CA THR A 180 -32.74 0.36 -3.76
C THR A 180 -33.53 1.54 -4.32
N PHE A 181 -34.46 1.31 -5.24
CA PHE A 181 -35.38 2.35 -5.74
C PHE A 181 -36.08 3.12 -4.60
N LEU A 182 -36.30 2.47 -3.45
CA LEU A 182 -36.90 3.03 -2.24
C LEU A 182 -35.89 3.73 -1.30
N GLY A 183 -34.68 3.99 -1.78
CA GLY A 183 -33.60 4.62 -1.02
C GLY A 183 -32.62 3.62 -0.37
N PRO A 184 -31.77 4.10 0.54
CA PRO A 184 -30.77 3.28 1.20
C PRO A 184 -31.42 2.26 2.14
N ARG A 185 -30.87 1.04 2.16
CA ARG A 185 -31.34 0.00 3.08
C ARG A 185 -31.16 0.42 4.52
N ARG A 186 -32.14 0.09 5.37
CA ARG A 186 -32.04 0.30 6.82
C ARG A 186 -30.85 -0.50 7.37
N GLN A 187 -30.12 0.10 8.31
CA GLN A 187 -28.99 -0.56 8.97
C GLN A 187 -29.49 -1.44 10.13
N GLY A 188 -28.86 -2.58 10.33
CA GLY A 188 -29.22 -3.54 11.37
C GLY A 188 -29.22 -4.99 10.91
N MET A 189 -29.65 -5.86 11.82
CA MET A 189 -29.90 -7.28 11.58
C MET A 189 -31.38 -7.50 11.22
N PHE A 190 -31.64 -8.27 10.17
CA PHE A 190 -32.98 -8.60 9.67
C PHE A 190 -33.11 -10.09 9.36
N LYS A 191 -34.34 -10.61 9.34
CA LYS A 191 -34.62 -12.00 8.94
C LYS A 191 -34.56 -12.12 7.42
N CYS A 192 -33.84 -13.12 6.88
CA CYS A 192 -33.89 -13.43 5.44
C CYS A 192 -35.21 -14.11 5.01
N LYS A 193 -36.01 -14.59 5.98
CA LYS A 193 -37.31 -15.29 5.79
C LYS A 193 -37.24 -16.62 5.02
N GLY A 194 -36.06 -17.08 4.62
CA GLY A 194 -35.85 -18.33 3.89
C GLY A 194 -35.03 -19.40 4.62
N CYS A 195 -34.61 -19.18 5.88
CA CYS A 195 -33.74 -20.12 6.59
C CYS A 195 -34.32 -20.55 7.96
N ALA A 196 -33.97 -21.77 8.40
CA ALA A 196 -34.37 -22.31 9.69
C ALA A 196 -33.86 -21.49 10.90
N GLN A 197 -32.77 -20.73 10.73
CA GLN A 197 -32.17 -19.91 11.79
C GLN A 197 -32.90 -18.59 12.04
N CYS A 198 -33.80 -18.17 11.14
CA CYS A 198 -34.54 -16.91 11.26
C CYS A 198 -35.39 -16.82 12.53
N LYS A 199 -35.77 -17.95 13.14
CA LYS A 199 -36.51 -17.99 14.41
C LYS A 199 -35.68 -17.49 15.60
N TYR A 200 -34.36 -17.61 15.53
CA TYR A 200 -33.43 -17.22 16.60
C TYR A 200 -32.80 -15.84 16.39
N VAL A 201 -33.18 -15.11 15.33
CA VAL A 201 -32.61 -13.79 15.02
C VAL A 201 -33.22 -12.69 15.87
N LEU A 202 -32.36 -11.89 16.50
CA LEU A 202 -32.73 -10.62 17.11
C LEU A 202 -32.64 -9.50 16.07
N VAL A 203 -33.81 -9.06 15.60
CA VAL A 203 -33.93 -7.96 14.64
C VAL A 203 -33.70 -6.62 15.34
N GLY A 204 -32.91 -5.75 14.73
CA GLY A 204 -32.67 -4.41 15.26
C GLY A 204 -31.43 -3.74 14.68
N SER A 205 -31.38 -2.42 14.81
CA SER A 205 -30.25 -1.57 14.39
C SER A 205 -29.22 -1.36 15.49
N GLU A 206 -29.51 -1.75 16.74
CA GLU A 206 -28.70 -1.47 17.90
C GLU A 206 -28.72 -2.65 18.89
N PHE A 207 -27.71 -2.72 19.76
CA PHE A 207 -27.69 -3.63 20.90
C PHE A 207 -27.10 -2.95 22.14
N ASN A 208 -27.46 -3.45 23.31
CA ASN A 208 -26.99 -2.94 24.59
C ASN A 208 -25.95 -3.89 25.18
N ASP A 209 -24.91 -3.32 25.77
CA ASP A 209 -23.97 -4.02 26.62
C ASP A 209 -24.59 -4.32 27.97
N THR A 210 -24.57 -5.59 28.37
CA THR A 210 -25.09 -6.08 29.64
C THR A 210 -24.29 -5.57 30.84
N GLU A 211 -22.99 -5.31 30.70
CA GLU A 211 -22.13 -4.87 31.80
C GLU A 211 -21.99 -3.34 31.85
N ASN A 212 -21.69 -2.71 30.72
CA ASN A 212 -21.40 -1.26 30.71
C ASN A 212 -22.62 -0.37 30.45
N LYS A 213 -23.82 -0.94 30.23
CA LYS A 213 -25.06 -0.24 29.82
C LYS A 213 -24.89 0.68 28.60
N ARG A 214 -23.87 0.44 27.76
CA ARG A 214 -23.59 1.20 26.54
C ARG A 214 -24.41 0.67 25.38
N LYS A 215 -24.85 1.57 24.50
CA LYS A 215 -25.57 1.22 23.26
C LYS A 215 -24.63 1.22 22.07
N TYR A 216 -24.68 0.18 21.25
CA TYR A 216 -23.89 0.02 20.04
C TYR A 216 -24.78 -0.04 18.81
N LYS A 217 -24.45 0.78 17.79
CA LYS A 217 -25.16 0.78 16.50
C LYS A 217 -24.54 -0.25 15.54
N ILE A 218 -25.38 -1.11 14.98
CA ILE A 218 -25.00 -2.11 13.98
C ILE A 218 -24.94 -1.40 12.63
N ARG A 219 -23.75 -1.36 12.03
CA ARG A 219 -23.52 -0.69 10.73
C ARG A 219 -23.74 -1.66 9.57
N GLY A 220 -24.55 -1.25 8.60
CA GLY A 220 -24.86 -2.04 7.40
C GLY A 220 -26.12 -2.89 7.53
N PHE A 221 -26.58 -3.48 6.43
CA PHE A 221 -27.75 -4.36 6.37
C PHE A 221 -27.29 -5.82 6.40
N HIS A 222 -27.68 -6.55 7.45
CA HIS A 222 -27.25 -7.93 7.69
C HIS A 222 -28.45 -8.86 7.80
N THR A 223 -28.27 -10.09 7.32
CA THR A 223 -29.24 -11.18 7.44
C THR A 223 -28.53 -12.48 7.79
N CYS A 224 -29.26 -13.59 7.89
CA CYS A 224 -28.68 -14.92 8.12
C CYS A 224 -27.71 -15.39 7.02
N GLU A 225 -27.72 -14.74 5.85
CA GLU A 225 -26.86 -15.08 4.71
C GLU A 225 -25.58 -14.23 4.69
N THR A 226 -25.41 -13.31 5.63
CA THR A 226 -24.24 -12.43 5.66
C THR A 226 -23.01 -13.18 6.19
N ASN A 227 -21.96 -13.26 5.36
CA ASN A 227 -20.70 -13.92 5.68
C ASN A 227 -19.66 -12.95 6.26
N PHE A 228 -18.64 -13.48 6.95
CA PHE A 228 -17.57 -12.71 7.60
C PHE A 228 -18.09 -11.65 8.58
N VAL A 229 -18.91 -12.13 9.51
CA VAL A 229 -19.55 -11.34 10.55
C VAL A 229 -19.18 -11.88 11.92
N VAL A 230 -19.14 -10.99 12.91
CA VAL A 230 -19.08 -11.35 14.32
C VAL A 230 -20.52 -11.43 14.83
N TYR A 231 -20.88 -12.58 15.39
CA TYR A 231 -22.18 -12.82 16.02
C TYR A 231 -22.12 -12.55 17.52
N MET A 232 -23.21 -12.02 18.06
CA MET A 232 -23.46 -11.97 19.50
C MET A 232 -24.63 -12.88 19.81
N LEU A 233 -24.39 -13.86 20.69
CA LEU A 233 -25.42 -14.74 21.23
C LEU A 233 -25.89 -14.17 22.57
N VAL A 234 -27.20 -14.19 22.79
CA VAL A 234 -27.85 -13.69 23.98
C VAL A 234 -28.83 -14.75 24.46
N CYS A 235 -28.73 -15.12 25.75
CA CYS A 235 -29.59 -16.13 26.37
C CYS A 235 -30.22 -15.57 27.66
N PRO A 236 -31.46 -15.09 27.61
CA PRO A 236 -32.26 -14.86 28.82
C PRO A 236 -33.20 -16.04 29.13
N TYR A 237 -33.69 -16.75 28.09
CA TYR A 237 -34.57 -17.93 28.18
C TYR A 237 -34.38 -18.87 26.98
N ASP A 238 -34.24 -18.29 25.78
CA ASP A 238 -33.88 -18.98 24.54
C ASP A 238 -32.61 -18.37 23.95
N LEU A 239 -31.76 -19.22 23.37
CA LEU A 239 -30.55 -18.78 22.67
C LEU A 239 -30.93 -18.05 21.38
N LYS A 240 -30.64 -16.76 21.33
CA LYS A 240 -30.87 -15.91 20.15
C LYS A 240 -29.59 -15.22 19.73
N PHE A 241 -29.48 -14.85 18.46
CA PHE A 241 -28.26 -14.24 17.92
C PHE A 241 -28.56 -12.99 17.07
N ARG A 242 -27.55 -12.14 16.92
CA ARG A 242 -27.51 -11.02 15.97
C ARG A 242 -26.09 -10.76 15.50
N VAL A 243 -25.95 -10.15 14.33
CA VAL A 243 -24.65 -9.63 13.85
C VAL A 243 -24.33 -8.33 14.58
N ILE A 244 -23.12 -8.21 15.11
CA ILE A 244 -22.63 -6.97 15.74
C ILE A 244 -21.63 -6.22 14.85
N GLN A 245 -20.89 -6.93 13.99
CA GLN A 245 -19.96 -6.31 13.06
C GLN A 245 -19.74 -7.19 11.82
N HIS A 246 -19.76 -6.58 10.64
CA HIS A 246 -19.34 -7.20 9.38
C HIS A 246 -17.93 -6.72 9.00
N ILE A 247 -17.14 -7.63 8.44
CA ILE A 247 -15.76 -7.35 8.04
C ILE A 247 -15.70 -7.29 6.51
N PRO A 248 -15.60 -6.08 5.93
CA PRO A 248 -15.53 -5.94 4.49
C PRO A 248 -14.21 -6.54 3.95
N PRO A 249 -14.18 -6.93 2.66
CA PRO A 249 -12.94 -7.38 2.02
C PRO A 249 -11.82 -6.33 2.15
N PRO A 250 -10.58 -6.73 2.49
CA PRO A 250 -9.47 -5.80 2.66
C PRO A 250 -9.07 -5.15 1.32
N LYS A 251 -8.89 -3.82 1.32
CA LYS A 251 -8.61 -3.04 0.09
C LYS A 251 -7.27 -3.34 -0.57
N ARG A 252 -6.30 -3.91 0.17
CA ARG A 252 -4.92 -4.14 -0.29
C ARG A 252 -4.51 -5.62 -0.18
N GLY A 253 -5.49 -6.54 -0.18
CA GLY A 253 -5.26 -7.93 0.17
C GLY A 253 -4.96 -8.10 1.67
N GLY A 254 -4.77 -9.35 2.08
CA GLY A 254 -4.58 -9.75 3.47
C GLY A 254 -5.55 -10.84 3.89
N ASP A 255 -5.20 -11.56 4.96
CA ASP A 255 -6.02 -12.65 5.46
C ASP A 255 -7.28 -12.09 6.16
N ARG A 256 -8.41 -12.10 5.43
CA ARG A 256 -9.72 -11.65 5.93
C ARG A 256 -10.18 -12.49 7.13
N SER A 257 -9.82 -13.77 7.18
CA SER A 257 -10.15 -14.67 8.28
C SER A 257 -9.36 -14.29 9.54
N LEU A 258 -8.09 -13.93 9.41
CA LEU A 258 -7.31 -13.40 10.52
C LEU A 258 -7.90 -12.09 11.07
N ILE A 259 -8.35 -11.19 10.19
CA ILE A 259 -9.04 -9.96 10.60
C ILE A 259 -10.34 -10.28 11.35
N LEU A 260 -11.07 -11.31 10.91
CA LEU A 260 -12.27 -11.82 11.60
C LEU A 260 -11.99 -12.28 13.01
N LYS A 261 -11.01 -13.18 13.18
CA LYS A 261 -10.63 -13.67 14.50
C LYS A 261 -10.14 -12.53 15.41
N ARG A 262 -9.30 -11.62 14.91
CA ARG A 262 -8.86 -10.44 15.69
C ARG A 262 -10.03 -9.55 16.13
N THR A 263 -11.00 -9.32 15.24
CA THR A 263 -12.18 -8.49 15.54
C THR A 263 -13.07 -9.15 16.59
N GLU A 264 -13.24 -10.48 16.50
CA GLU A 264 -13.95 -11.28 17.49
C GLU A 264 -13.30 -11.15 18.88
N VAL A 265 -11.98 -11.34 18.99
CA VAL A 265 -11.24 -11.17 20.26
C VAL A 265 -11.45 -9.77 20.86
N GLN A 266 -11.38 -8.73 20.02
CA GLN A 266 -11.63 -7.35 20.47
C GLN A 266 -13.04 -7.17 21.04
N TRP A 267 -14.05 -7.82 20.47
CA TRP A 267 -15.41 -7.79 21.00
C TRP A 267 -15.55 -8.59 22.30
N ILE A 268 -14.90 -9.75 22.39
CA ILE A 268 -14.92 -10.58 23.61
C ILE A 268 -14.37 -9.79 24.80
N ASP A 269 -13.21 -9.13 24.62
CA ASP A 269 -12.61 -8.29 25.65
C ASP A 269 -13.44 -7.02 25.94
N ARG A 270 -13.93 -6.35 24.89
CA ARG A 270 -14.73 -5.12 25.04
C ARG A 270 -16.04 -5.34 25.79
N LEU A 271 -16.74 -6.43 25.49
CA LEU A 271 -18.02 -6.79 26.14
C LEU A 271 -17.84 -7.65 27.39
N LYS A 272 -16.58 -7.97 27.77
CA LYS A 272 -16.24 -8.76 28.95
C LYS A 272 -17.03 -10.08 29.04
N THR A 273 -17.12 -10.77 27.91
CA THR A 273 -17.93 -11.99 27.76
C THR A 273 -17.21 -13.27 28.18
N LEU A 274 -16.07 -13.16 28.87
CA LEU A 274 -15.36 -14.32 29.43
C LEU A 274 -16.10 -14.89 30.65
N THR A 275 -16.03 -16.20 30.83
CA THR A 275 -16.51 -16.90 32.03
C THR A 275 -15.79 -16.34 33.27
N PRO A 276 -16.50 -16.05 34.38
CA PRO A 276 -17.89 -16.42 34.69
C PRO A 276 -18.95 -15.43 34.21
N LYS A 277 -18.58 -14.24 33.70
CA LYS A 277 -19.55 -13.19 33.33
C LYS A 277 -20.22 -13.42 31.96
N GLY A 278 -19.62 -14.25 31.10
CA GLY A 278 -20.20 -14.63 29.82
C GLY A 278 -19.84 -16.06 29.41
N LEU A 279 -20.26 -16.42 28.19
CA LEU A 279 -20.19 -17.79 27.66
C LEU A 279 -18.84 -18.16 27.04
N ASN A 280 -17.94 -17.19 26.80
CA ASN A 280 -16.63 -17.47 26.21
C ASN A 280 -15.66 -17.97 27.28
N ARG A 281 -14.96 -19.09 27.05
CA ARG A 281 -14.01 -19.65 28.02
C ARG A 281 -12.67 -18.91 27.99
N ASP A 282 -12.14 -18.72 26.80
CA ASP A 282 -10.84 -18.11 26.50
C ASP A 282 -10.84 -17.53 25.09
N PHE A 283 -9.74 -16.86 24.72
CA PHE A 283 -9.48 -16.41 23.36
C PHE A 283 -7.97 -16.36 23.06
N ASP A 284 -7.62 -16.52 21.79
CA ASP A 284 -6.22 -16.59 21.38
C ASP A 284 -5.60 -15.20 21.10
N LEU A 285 -4.63 -14.81 21.93
CA LEU A 285 -3.87 -13.57 21.77
C LEU A 285 -2.70 -13.70 20.77
N HIS A 286 -2.27 -14.91 20.40
CA HIS A 286 -1.22 -15.11 19.38
C HIS A 286 -1.64 -14.54 18.02
N LEU A 287 -2.94 -14.37 17.81
CA LEU A 287 -3.47 -13.69 16.63
C LEU A 287 -2.91 -12.28 16.45
N PHE A 288 -2.39 -11.61 17.49
CA PHE A 288 -1.86 -10.24 17.44
C PHE A 288 -0.33 -10.15 17.39
N LEU A 289 0.38 -11.27 17.52
CA LEU A 289 1.83 -11.38 17.35
C LEU A 289 2.18 -11.62 15.87
#